data_AF-A0A177EWG5-F1
#
_entry.id   AF-A0A177EWG5-F1
#
_cell.length_a   1.000
_cell.length_b   1.000
_cell.length_c   1.000
_cell.angle_alpha   90.00
_cell.angle_beta   90.00
_cell.angle_gamma   90.00
#
_symmetry.space_group_name_H-M   'P 1'
#
loop_
_entity.id
_entity.type
_entity.pdbx_description
1 polymer ?
#
loop_
_entity_poly.entity_id
_entity_poly.type
_entity_poly.pdbx_seq_one_letter_code
_entity_poly.pdbx_strand_id
1 'polypeptide(L)'
;MSHTNTGEGTLRLLPELKLSTAYQLLRPYFILDEMFDEVTPLFPGATPGATQFLPTRELHPHLLMEKSMVGIPPVKPGDYVFWHCDLVHEVDKFHPGTRDSSVCYNGCVPLCPYNLESLVGMRQSFLDVLPPKDHTNYPHNELERDHADHGARRENILSLPGLRAMGLAPFDANEEGLTLGQRRMRQLANERLGFSKTSEGLAE
;
A
#
# COMPACT_ATOMS: atom_id res chain seq x y z
N MET A 1 11.11 -9.13 10.03
CA MET A 1 11.19 -9.32 11.50
C MET A 1 11.84 -10.65 11.88
N SER A 2 12.13 -11.51 10.91
CA SER A 2 12.77 -12.81 11.08
C SER A 2 13.99 -12.93 10.16
N HIS A 3 14.80 -13.97 10.36
CA HIS A 3 15.75 -14.43 9.35
C HIS A 3 15.04 -15.46 8.48
N THR A 4 14.96 -15.20 7.18
CA THR A 4 14.24 -16.06 6.24
C THR A 4 15.01 -16.15 4.92
N ASN A 5 15.34 -17.37 4.47
CA ASN A 5 15.99 -17.57 3.18
C ASN A 5 14.99 -17.49 2.02
N THR A 6 15.52 -17.31 0.80
CA THR A 6 14.71 -17.42 -0.42
C THR A 6 13.98 -18.76 -0.48
N GLY A 7 12.66 -18.74 -0.69
CA GLY A 7 11.85 -19.95 -0.77
C GLY A 7 11.30 -20.46 0.56
N GLU A 8 11.63 -19.81 1.68
CA GLU A 8 11.14 -20.15 3.03
C GLU A 8 9.89 -19.32 3.38
N GLY A 9 8.83 -19.43 2.57
CA GLY A 9 7.60 -18.66 2.80
C GLY A 9 7.79 -17.16 2.58
N THR A 10 8.50 -16.77 1.52
CA THR A 10 8.87 -15.38 1.22
C THR A 10 8.14 -14.82 0.00
N LEU A 11 8.35 -13.52 -0.26
CA LEU A 11 7.84 -12.84 -1.45
C LEU A 11 8.54 -13.36 -2.72
N ARG A 12 7.76 -13.53 -3.78
CA ARG A 12 8.23 -13.78 -5.15
C ARG A 12 7.71 -12.67 -6.05
N LEU A 13 8.52 -12.27 -7.03
CA LEU A 13 8.25 -11.16 -7.92
C LEU A 13 8.54 -11.55 -9.36
N LEU A 14 7.81 -10.97 -10.31
CA LEU A 14 8.24 -10.88 -11.71
C LEU A 14 9.08 -9.60 -11.83
N PRO A 15 10.42 -9.66 -11.88
CA PRO A 15 11.27 -8.48 -11.72
C PRO A 15 11.44 -7.68 -13.02
N GLU A 16 10.34 -7.51 -13.78
CA GLU A 16 10.31 -6.74 -15.02
C GLU A 16 9.05 -5.87 -15.05
N LEU A 17 9.19 -4.62 -14.63
CA LEU A 17 8.06 -3.70 -14.49
C LEU A 17 7.47 -3.29 -15.84
N LYS A 18 8.30 -2.87 -16.79
CA LYS A 18 7.80 -2.22 -18.01
C LYS A 18 7.09 -3.21 -18.92
N LEU A 19 7.73 -4.35 -19.19
CA LEU A 19 7.18 -5.33 -20.11
C LEU A 19 5.98 -6.06 -19.51
N SER A 20 5.99 -6.39 -18.21
CA SER A 20 4.84 -7.04 -17.58
C SER A 20 3.64 -6.11 -17.52
N THR A 21 3.79 -4.83 -17.15
CA THR A 21 2.68 -3.87 -17.14
C THR A 21 2.14 -3.63 -18.54
N ALA A 22 3.01 -3.42 -19.54
CA ALA A 22 2.58 -3.25 -20.93
C ALA A 22 1.81 -4.47 -21.44
N TYR A 23 2.32 -5.68 -21.15
CA TYR A 23 1.65 -6.92 -21.51
C TYR A 23 0.27 -7.05 -20.86
N GLN A 24 0.17 -6.78 -19.56
CA GLN A 24 -1.10 -6.87 -18.82
C GLN A 24 -2.14 -5.87 -19.36
N LEU A 25 -1.75 -4.62 -19.60
CA LEU A 25 -2.66 -3.58 -20.12
C LEU A 25 -3.13 -3.87 -21.54
N LEU A 26 -2.27 -4.46 -22.37
CA LEU A 26 -2.62 -4.79 -23.75
C LEU A 26 -3.31 -6.15 -23.89
N ARG A 27 -3.22 -7.04 -22.88
CA ARG A 27 -3.74 -8.40 -22.98
C ARG A 27 -5.20 -8.49 -23.44
N PRO A 28 -6.14 -7.65 -22.96
CA PRO A 28 -7.53 -7.67 -23.43
C PRO A 28 -7.69 -7.56 -24.95
N TYR A 29 -6.74 -6.89 -25.64
CA TYR A 29 -6.79 -6.68 -27.08
C TYR A 29 -6.18 -7.82 -27.92
N PHE A 30 -5.53 -8.80 -27.29
CA PHE A 30 -4.78 -9.85 -27.99
C PHE A 30 -5.20 -11.26 -27.53
N ILE A 31 -6.47 -11.42 -27.15
CA ILE A 31 -7.02 -12.67 -26.63
C ILE A 31 -7.38 -13.69 -27.72
N LEU A 32 -7.54 -13.25 -28.97
CA LEU A 32 -7.92 -14.09 -30.11
C LEU A 32 -6.68 -14.49 -30.91
N ASP A 33 -5.96 -15.52 -30.46
CA ASP A 33 -4.74 -16.03 -31.10
C ASP A 33 -3.71 -14.93 -31.41
N GLU A 34 -3.55 -13.98 -30.47
CA GLU A 34 -2.66 -12.82 -30.58
C GLU A 34 -2.99 -11.86 -31.74
N MET A 35 -4.20 -11.94 -32.29
CA MET A 35 -4.75 -10.93 -33.20
C MET A 35 -5.34 -9.76 -32.40
N PHE A 36 -5.17 -8.54 -32.95
CA PHE A 36 -5.76 -7.35 -32.35
C PHE A 36 -7.30 -7.40 -32.43
N ASP A 37 -7.95 -7.20 -31.29
CA ASP A 37 -9.39 -7.18 -31.13
C ASP A 37 -9.80 -6.06 -30.17
N GLU A 38 -10.59 -5.11 -30.67
CA GLU A 38 -11.09 -3.96 -29.91
C GLU A 38 -12.58 -4.06 -29.53
N VAL A 39 -13.23 -5.18 -29.87
CA VAL A 39 -14.68 -5.34 -29.74
C VAL A 39 -15.05 -6.28 -28.59
N THR A 40 -14.27 -7.33 -28.35
CA THR A 40 -14.59 -8.33 -27.33
C THR A 40 -14.42 -7.77 -25.91
N PRO A 41 -15.47 -7.76 -25.07
CA PRO A 41 -15.42 -7.17 -23.74
C PRO A 41 -14.85 -8.15 -22.69
N LEU A 42 -13.72 -8.79 -22.99
CA LEU A 42 -13.06 -9.73 -22.07
C LEU A 42 -11.78 -9.11 -21.51
N PHE A 43 -11.66 -9.14 -20.18
CA PHE A 43 -10.49 -8.66 -19.43
C PHE A 43 -9.89 -9.83 -18.64
N PRO A 44 -8.99 -10.63 -19.26
CA PRO A 44 -8.43 -11.82 -18.63
C PRO A 44 -7.81 -11.51 -17.27
N GLY A 45 -8.14 -12.28 -16.24
CA GLY A 45 -7.56 -12.12 -14.90
C GLY A 45 -8.13 -10.96 -14.08
N ALA A 46 -9.07 -10.18 -14.62
CA ALA A 46 -9.76 -9.11 -13.92
C ALA A 46 -11.22 -9.48 -13.63
N THR A 47 -11.67 -9.25 -12.40
CA THR A 47 -13.08 -9.38 -12.01
C THR A 47 -13.58 -8.03 -11.48
N PRO A 48 -14.65 -7.43 -12.04
CA PRO A 48 -15.19 -6.17 -11.53
C PRO A 48 -15.49 -6.23 -10.03
N GLY A 49 -15.01 -5.24 -9.28
CA GLY A 49 -15.14 -5.17 -7.83
C GLY A 49 -14.07 -5.93 -7.04
N ALA A 50 -13.24 -6.75 -7.68
CA ALA A 50 -12.06 -7.33 -7.06
C ALA A 50 -10.91 -6.31 -7.01
N THR A 51 -10.11 -6.38 -5.95
CA THR A 51 -8.94 -5.50 -5.73
C THR A 51 -7.64 -6.05 -6.32
N GLN A 52 -7.68 -7.27 -6.87
CA GLN A 52 -6.51 -7.93 -7.44
C GLN A 52 -6.76 -8.32 -8.89
N PHE A 53 -5.71 -8.17 -9.68
CA PHE A 53 -5.58 -8.81 -10.99
C PHE A 53 -4.85 -10.14 -10.79
N LEU A 54 -5.39 -11.21 -11.36
CA LEU A 54 -4.92 -12.58 -11.15
C LEU A 54 -4.43 -13.18 -12.49
N PRO A 55 -3.15 -13.01 -12.85
CA PRO A 55 -2.61 -13.67 -14.02
C PRO A 55 -2.50 -15.18 -13.78
N THR A 56 -2.82 -15.96 -14.80
CA THR A 56 -2.62 -17.42 -14.83
C THR A 56 -1.87 -17.81 -16.09
N ARG A 57 -1.38 -19.05 -16.15
CA ARG A 57 -0.69 -19.56 -17.34
C ARG A 57 -1.59 -19.54 -18.59
N GLU A 58 -2.88 -19.83 -18.41
CA GLU A 58 -3.87 -19.90 -19.49
C GLU A 58 -4.24 -18.51 -19.99
N LEU A 59 -4.40 -17.56 -19.07
CA LEU A 59 -4.83 -16.20 -19.40
C LEU A 59 -3.66 -15.32 -19.88
N HIS A 60 -2.45 -15.59 -19.37
CA HIS A 60 -1.24 -14.78 -19.55
C HIS A 60 0.00 -15.64 -19.86
N PRO A 61 -0.02 -16.48 -20.92
CA PRO A 61 1.04 -17.45 -21.18
C PRO A 61 2.43 -16.83 -21.38
N HIS A 62 2.51 -15.61 -21.92
CA HIS A 62 3.76 -14.93 -22.22
C HIS A 62 4.47 -14.35 -20.99
N LEU A 63 3.78 -14.25 -19.83
CA LEU A 63 4.46 -13.93 -18.58
C LEU A 63 5.42 -15.04 -18.16
N LEU A 64 5.20 -16.29 -18.61
CA LEU A 64 6.01 -17.46 -18.28
C LEU A 64 6.28 -17.56 -16.77
N MET A 65 5.24 -17.39 -15.96
CA MET A 65 5.37 -17.20 -14.49
C MET A 65 6.17 -18.30 -13.79
N GLU A 66 6.08 -19.55 -14.26
CA GLU A 66 6.90 -20.68 -13.74
C GLU A 66 8.42 -20.43 -13.87
N LYS A 67 8.85 -19.60 -14.82
CA LYS A 67 10.25 -19.25 -15.10
C LYS A 67 10.62 -17.84 -14.65
N SER A 68 9.68 -16.90 -14.71
CA SER A 68 9.94 -15.47 -14.50
C SER A 68 9.71 -15.00 -13.06
N MET A 69 8.90 -15.73 -12.28
CA MET A 69 8.70 -15.44 -10.86
C MET A 69 9.91 -15.91 -10.06
N VAL A 70 10.61 -14.97 -9.44
CA VAL A 70 11.79 -15.24 -8.61
C VAL A 70 11.55 -14.84 -7.16
N GLY A 71 12.05 -15.64 -6.22
CA GLY A 71 12.02 -15.30 -4.80
C GLY A 71 12.98 -14.14 -4.49
N ILE A 72 12.62 -13.30 -3.52
CA ILE A 72 13.53 -12.27 -3.02
C ILE A 72 14.79 -12.90 -2.40
N PRO A 73 15.92 -12.16 -2.33
CA PRO A 73 17.11 -12.62 -1.61
C PRO A 73 16.82 -12.94 -0.13
N PRO A 74 17.68 -13.72 0.56
CA PRO A 74 17.55 -13.95 1.98
C PRO A 74 17.48 -12.63 2.77
N VAL A 75 16.58 -12.57 3.74
CA VAL A 75 16.34 -11.38 4.57
C VAL A 75 16.68 -11.66 6.03
N LYS A 76 17.05 -10.60 6.75
CA LYS A 76 17.25 -10.59 8.21
C LYS A 76 16.36 -9.53 8.88
N PRO A 77 16.16 -9.60 10.21
CA PRO A 77 15.46 -8.54 10.93
C PRO A 77 16.09 -7.16 10.67
N GLY A 78 15.27 -6.18 10.30
CA GLY A 78 15.70 -4.83 9.96
C GLY A 78 15.84 -4.56 8.46
N ASP A 79 15.87 -5.59 7.61
CA ASP A 79 15.84 -5.40 6.16
C ASP A 79 14.47 -4.89 5.69
N TYR A 80 14.46 -4.13 4.60
CA TYR A 80 13.27 -3.60 3.96
C TYR A 80 13.21 -4.01 2.50
N VAL A 81 12.05 -4.49 2.05
CA VAL A 81 11.80 -4.87 0.66
C VAL A 81 10.73 -3.95 0.07
N PHE A 82 11.03 -3.34 -1.07
CA PHE A 82 10.10 -2.52 -1.83
C PHE A 82 9.85 -3.16 -3.19
N TRP A 83 8.61 -3.05 -3.67
CA TRP A 83 8.23 -3.36 -5.04
C TRP A 83 7.25 -2.29 -5.53
N HIS A 84 7.25 -2.03 -6.84
CA HIS A 84 6.33 -1.09 -7.45
C HIS A 84 4.89 -1.62 -7.39
N CYS A 85 3.88 -0.75 -7.28
CA CYS A 85 2.48 -1.15 -7.15
C CYS A 85 1.95 -1.98 -8.33
N ASP A 86 2.59 -1.86 -9.50
CA ASP A 86 2.24 -2.61 -10.71
C ASP A 86 3.03 -3.91 -10.90
N LEU A 87 3.95 -4.26 -9.97
CA LEU A 87 4.69 -5.51 -10.08
C LEU A 87 3.81 -6.71 -9.73
N VAL A 88 3.80 -7.70 -10.63
CA VAL A 88 3.24 -9.02 -10.34
C VAL A 88 4.05 -9.67 -9.23
N HIS A 89 3.35 -10.09 -8.19
CA HIS A 89 3.95 -10.65 -7.00
C HIS A 89 3.07 -11.76 -6.41
N GLU A 90 3.70 -12.71 -5.74
CA GLU A 90 3.04 -13.79 -5.01
C GLU A 90 3.88 -14.15 -3.76
N VAL A 91 3.36 -15.03 -2.92
CA VAL A 91 4.12 -15.60 -1.80
C VAL A 91 4.47 -17.05 -2.12
N ASP A 92 5.62 -17.53 -1.66
CA ASP A 92 5.96 -18.95 -1.75
C ASP A 92 4.81 -19.81 -1.21
N LYS A 93 4.40 -20.78 -2.01
CA LYS A 93 3.31 -21.70 -1.67
C LYS A 93 3.58 -22.54 -0.42
N PHE A 94 4.85 -22.79 -0.14
CA PHE A 94 5.31 -23.60 0.99
C PHE A 94 6.39 -22.88 1.77
N HIS A 95 6.46 -23.18 3.06
CA HIS A 95 7.52 -22.72 3.95
C HIS A 95 8.27 -23.92 4.54
N PRO A 96 9.35 -24.40 3.89
CA PRO A 96 10.17 -25.49 4.41
C PRO A 96 11.19 -25.04 5.46
N GLY A 97 11.25 -23.75 5.80
CA GLY A 97 12.17 -23.23 6.81
C GLY A 97 11.79 -23.66 8.22
N THR A 98 12.74 -23.53 9.15
CA THR A 98 12.59 -23.98 10.55
C THR A 98 12.18 -22.87 11.52
N ARG A 99 12.00 -21.64 11.02
CA ARG A 99 11.68 -20.44 11.79
C ARG A 99 10.54 -19.69 11.12
N ASP A 100 9.80 -18.88 11.86
CA ASP A 100 8.71 -18.07 11.30
C ASP A 100 9.20 -17.11 10.22
N SER A 101 8.36 -16.89 9.21
CA SER A 101 8.53 -15.85 8.19
C SER A 101 7.61 -14.68 8.55
N SER A 102 8.15 -13.68 9.27
CA SER A 102 7.35 -12.61 9.86
C SER A 102 7.77 -11.23 9.33
N VAL A 103 6.77 -10.46 8.90
CA VAL A 103 6.93 -9.13 8.30
C VAL A 103 5.92 -8.13 8.90
N CYS A 104 6.21 -6.84 8.74
CA CYS A 104 5.26 -5.76 9.00
C CYS A 104 5.09 -4.97 7.70
N TYR A 105 3.86 -4.87 7.19
CA TYR A 105 3.58 -4.16 5.95
C TYR A 105 3.57 -2.65 6.22
N ASN A 106 4.44 -1.93 5.52
CA ASN A 106 4.49 -0.47 5.57
C ASN A 106 4.84 0.05 4.16
N GLY A 107 3.85 0.66 3.51
CA GLY A 107 3.95 1.15 2.13
C GLY A 107 4.34 2.63 2.05
N CYS A 108 4.93 3.02 0.93
CA CYS A 108 5.18 4.43 0.62
C CYS A 108 3.90 5.11 0.14
N VAL A 109 3.21 5.84 1.02
CA VAL A 109 1.97 6.55 0.71
C VAL A 109 2.22 8.06 0.68
N PRO A 110 2.36 8.69 -0.50
CA PRO A 110 2.66 10.12 -0.59
C PRO A 110 1.44 10.96 -0.19
N LEU A 111 1.68 12.16 0.36
CA LEU A 111 0.62 13.13 0.59
C LEU A 111 0.13 13.68 -0.76
N CYS A 112 -1.08 13.30 -1.15
CA CYS A 112 -1.78 13.76 -2.35
C CYS A 112 -3.28 13.85 -2.08
N PRO A 113 -4.08 14.47 -2.98
CA PRO A 113 -5.52 14.62 -2.76
C PRO A 113 -6.23 13.29 -2.52
N TYR A 114 -5.85 12.24 -3.26
CA TYR A 114 -6.44 10.91 -3.14
C TYR A 114 -6.17 10.28 -1.76
N ASN A 115 -4.92 10.36 -1.28
CA ASN A 115 -4.51 9.77 0.00
C ASN A 115 -4.92 10.61 1.23
N LEU A 116 -5.37 11.85 1.04
CA LEU A 116 -5.72 12.72 2.17
C LEU A 116 -6.94 12.20 2.95
N GLU A 117 -7.92 11.61 2.27
CA GLU A 117 -9.05 10.98 2.95
C GLU A 117 -8.62 9.79 3.79
N SER A 118 -7.71 8.96 3.27
CA SER A 118 -7.10 7.86 4.02
C SER A 118 -6.34 8.36 5.23
N LEU A 119 -5.57 9.46 5.12
CA LEU A 119 -4.86 10.06 6.25
C LEU A 119 -5.82 10.53 7.35
N VAL A 120 -6.91 11.21 6.99
CA VAL A 120 -7.92 11.68 7.95
C VAL A 120 -8.59 10.50 8.66
N GLY A 121 -9.00 9.47 7.90
CA GLY A 121 -9.62 8.26 8.46
C GLY A 121 -8.66 7.45 9.33
N MET A 122 -7.40 7.32 8.92
CA MET A 122 -6.35 6.62 9.67
C MET A 122 -6.04 7.36 10.98
N ARG A 123 -5.98 8.70 10.97
CA ARG A 123 -5.83 9.48 12.20
C ARG A 123 -6.95 9.17 13.18
N GLN A 124 -8.20 9.16 12.72
CA GLN A 124 -9.34 8.88 13.58
C GLN A 124 -9.29 7.44 14.12
N SER A 125 -9.01 6.47 13.26
CA SER A 125 -8.88 5.05 13.64
C SER A 125 -7.78 4.84 14.69
N PHE A 126 -6.64 5.54 14.55
CA PHE A 126 -5.56 5.52 15.53
C PHE A 126 -5.99 6.10 16.89
N LEU A 127 -6.72 7.23 16.89
CA LEU A 127 -7.20 7.86 18.14
C LEU A 127 -8.25 7.00 18.85
N ASP A 128 -9.09 6.31 18.09
CA ASP A 128 -10.15 5.45 18.62
C ASP A 128 -9.68 4.02 18.93
N VAL A 129 -8.43 3.69 18.57
CA VAL A 129 -7.84 2.34 18.68
C VAL A 129 -8.72 1.31 17.94
N LEU A 130 -9.10 1.66 16.71
CA LEU A 130 -9.94 0.85 15.82
C LEU A 130 -9.20 0.47 14.54
N PRO A 131 -9.60 -0.62 13.86
CA PRO A 131 -9.09 -0.96 12.55
C PRO A 131 -9.32 0.16 11.53
N PRO A 132 -8.38 0.39 10.59
CA PRO A 132 -8.58 1.35 9.51
C PRO A 132 -9.75 0.91 8.61
N LYS A 133 -10.34 1.88 7.89
CA LYS A 133 -11.53 1.69 7.03
C LYS A 133 -11.45 0.49 6.09
N ASP A 134 -10.29 0.24 5.49
CA ASP A 134 -10.12 -0.87 4.55
C ASP A 134 -10.24 -2.25 5.22
N HIS A 135 -10.14 -2.30 6.55
CA HIS A 135 -10.29 -3.50 7.36
C HIS A 135 -11.65 -3.62 8.07
N THR A 136 -12.55 -2.64 7.97
CA THR A 136 -13.82 -2.67 8.73
C THR A 136 -14.81 -3.72 8.26
N ASN A 137 -14.66 -4.23 7.03
CA ASN A 137 -15.55 -5.22 6.45
C ASN A 137 -15.16 -6.68 6.80
N TYR A 138 -14.05 -6.89 7.50
CA TYR A 138 -13.64 -8.21 7.95
C TYR A 138 -14.23 -8.51 9.33
N PRO A 139 -14.56 -9.78 9.62
CA PRO A 139 -14.96 -10.17 10.96
C PRO A 139 -13.77 -10.00 11.92
N HIS A 140 -14.00 -9.26 13.01
CA HIS A 140 -13.04 -9.08 14.09
C HIS A 140 -13.55 -9.81 15.33
N ASN A 141 -12.72 -10.70 15.90
CA ASN A 141 -13.09 -11.41 17.13
C ASN A 141 -12.89 -10.51 18.36
N GLU A 142 -11.75 -9.83 18.43
CA GLU A 142 -11.36 -8.90 19.48
C GLU A 142 -10.88 -7.59 18.84
N LEU A 143 -10.97 -6.48 19.55
CA LEU A 143 -10.50 -5.17 19.09
C LEU A 143 -9.33 -4.69 19.95
N GLU A 144 -8.31 -4.12 19.32
CA GLU A 144 -7.12 -3.63 20.03
C GLU A 144 -7.44 -2.63 21.16
N ARG A 145 -8.50 -1.83 21.03
CA ARG A 145 -9.01 -0.92 22.09
C ARG A 145 -9.28 -1.59 23.43
N ASP A 146 -9.57 -2.90 23.43
CA ASP A 146 -9.91 -3.65 24.62
C ASP A 146 -8.65 -4.24 25.32
N HIS A 147 -7.46 -4.05 24.74
CA HIS A 147 -6.18 -4.51 25.29
C HIS A 147 -5.35 -3.35 25.85
N ALA A 148 -4.92 -3.47 27.11
CA ALA A 148 -4.18 -2.41 27.79
C ALA A 148 -2.80 -2.09 27.15
N ASP A 149 -2.21 -3.01 26.42
CA ASP A 149 -0.91 -2.88 25.75
C ASP A 149 -1.00 -2.47 24.27
N HIS A 150 -2.17 -2.00 23.81
CA HIS A 150 -2.33 -1.54 22.42
C HIS A 150 -1.27 -0.50 22.00
N GLY A 151 -0.83 -0.60 20.74
CA GLY A 151 0.24 0.24 20.19
C GLY A 151 -0.21 1.64 19.77
N ALA A 152 -1.51 1.85 19.53
CA ALA A 152 -2.09 3.11 19.07
C ALA A 152 -2.12 4.18 20.17
N ARG A 153 -0.94 4.69 20.52
CA ARG A 153 -0.72 5.63 21.61
C ARG A 153 0.15 6.79 21.14
N ARG A 154 -0.24 8.02 21.48
CA ARG A 154 0.44 9.24 21.03
C ARG A 154 1.91 9.29 21.48
N GLU A 155 2.21 8.76 22.65
CA GLU A 155 3.55 8.64 23.24
C GLU A 155 4.47 7.70 22.45
N ASN A 156 3.91 6.75 21.69
CA ASN A 156 4.70 5.85 20.83
C ASN A 156 5.17 6.55 19.53
N ILE A 157 4.72 7.77 19.26
CA ILE A 157 5.15 8.56 18.09
C ILE A 157 6.27 9.51 18.52
N LEU A 158 7.49 9.11 18.22
CA LEU A 158 8.71 9.69 18.79
C LEU A 158 9.26 10.91 18.05
N SER A 159 8.62 11.35 16.95
CA SER A 159 9.17 12.42 16.11
C SER A 159 8.08 13.30 15.47
N LEU A 160 8.43 14.56 15.20
CA LEU A 160 7.55 15.49 14.48
C LEU A 160 7.19 14.99 13.06
N PRO A 161 8.13 14.42 12.26
CA PRO A 161 7.76 13.77 11.01
C PRO A 161 6.75 12.63 11.19
N GLY A 162 6.91 11.80 12.22
CA GLY A 162 5.95 10.73 12.54
C GLY A 162 4.57 11.28 12.88
N LEU A 163 4.51 12.39 13.63
CA LEU A 163 3.24 13.05 13.96
C LEU A 163 2.55 13.61 12.75
N ARG A 164 3.30 14.22 11.83
CA ARG A 164 2.77 14.70 10.54
C ARG A 164 2.26 13.54 9.69
N ALA A 165 3.01 12.44 9.62
CA ALA A 165 2.61 11.24 8.88
C ALA A 165 1.32 10.60 9.43
N MET A 166 1.07 10.73 10.74
CA MET A 166 -0.17 10.28 11.40
C MET A 166 -1.28 11.35 11.43
N GLY A 167 -1.07 12.52 10.83
CA GLY A 167 -2.05 13.62 10.83
C GLY A 167 -2.26 14.29 12.20
N LEU A 168 -1.38 14.04 13.17
CA LEU A 168 -1.42 14.53 14.55
C LEU A 168 -0.62 15.82 14.77
N ALA A 169 -0.01 16.36 13.72
CA ALA A 169 0.64 17.67 13.71
C ALA A 169 0.49 18.33 12.34
N PRO A 170 0.49 19.67 12.27
CA PRO A 170 0.41 20.38 10.99
C PRO A 170 1.65 20.15 10.13
N PHE A 171 1.42 20.04 8.82
CA PHE A 171 2.46 20.10 7.81
C PHE A 171 2.99 21.53 7.71
N ASP A 172 4.31 21.65 7.52
CA ASP A 172 4.93 22.95 7.28
C ASP A 172 4.67 23.41 5.84
N ALA A 173 3.63 24.21 5.61
CA ALA A 173 3.36 24.77 4.30
C ALA A 173 4.33 25.90 3.90
N ASN A 174 5.22 26.33 4.79
CA ASN A 174 6.17 27.41 4.58
C ASN A 174 7.61 26.93 4.40
N GLU A 175 7.86 25.62 4.43
CA GLU A 175 9.18 25.03 4.19
C GLU A 175 9.80 25.59 2.90
N GLU A 176 11.09 25.91 2.96
CA GLU A 176 11.85 26.41 1.83
C GLU A 176 11.98 25.33 0.74
N GLY A 177 11.97 25.73 -0.54
CA GLY A 177 12.11 24.81 -1.66
C GLY A 177 10.85 24.05 -2.07
N LEU A 178 9.70 24.26 -1.40
CA LEU A 178 8.43 23.67 -1.82
C LEU A 178 7.97 24.19 -3.17
N THR A 179 7.58 23.28 -4.06
CA THR A 179 6.82 23.62 -5.27
C THR A 179 5.44 24.16 -4.91
N LEU A 180 4.80 24.86 -5.84
CA LEU A 180 3.43 25.34 -5.67
C LEU A 180 2.45 24.19 -5.33
N GLY A 181 2.61 23.03 -5.98
CA GLY A 181 1.79 21.85 -5.74
C GLY A 181 1.98 21.29 -4.34
N GLN A 182 3.23 21.15 -3.88
CA GLN A 182 3.54 20.67 -2.53
C GLN A 182 2.98 21.60 -1.46
N ARG A 183 3.14 22.92 -1.64
CA ARG A 183 2.61 23.94 -0.73
C ARG A 183 1.09 23.85 -0.60
N ARG A 184 0.38 23.85 -1.73
CA ARG A 184 -1.08 23.70 -1.77
C ARG A 184 -1.55 22.41 -1.12
N MET A 185 -0.86 21.30 -1.38
CA MET A 185 -1.22 20.01 -0.80
C MET A 185 -1.07 20.02 0.74
N ARG A 186 0.00 20.61 1.27
CA ARG A 186 0.19 20.75 2.73
C ARG A 186 -0.85 21.68 3.37
N GLN A 187 -1.22 22.77 2.69
CA GLN A 187 -2.29 23.66 3.14
C GLN A 187 -3.64 22.95 3.20
N LEU A 188 -4.00 22.24 2.13
CA LEU A 188 -5.23 21.44 2.07
C LEU A 188 -5.25 20.36 3.16
N ALA A 189 -4.13 19.68 3.39
CA ALA A 189 -4.02 18.70 4.45
C ALA A 189 -4.25 19.32 5.84
N ASN A 190 -3.63 20.47 6.11
CA ASN A 190 -3.82 21.20 7.37
C ASN A 190 -5.27 21.63 7.57
N GLU A 191 -5.95 22.11 6.53
CA GLU A 191 -7.37 22.45 6.58
C GLU A 191 -8.24 21.22 6.93
N ARG A 192 -8.06 20.12 6.18
CA ARG A 192 -8.83 18.88 6.39
C ARG A 192 -8.56 18.21 7.73
N LEU A 193 -7.38 18.42 8.32
CA LEU A 193 -7.01 17.93 9.63
C LEU A 193 -7.42 18.88 10.79
N GLY A 194 -8.00 20.05 10.47
CA GLY A 194 -8.44 21.04 11.46
C GLY A 194 -7.33 21.89 12.06
N PHE A 195 -6.18 22.01 11.38
CA PHE A 195 -5.05 22.84 11.81
C PHE A 195 -5.06 24.26 11.23
N SER A 196 -5.93 24.56 10.28
CA SER A 196 -6.17 25.93 9.85
C SER A 196 -6.87 26.70 10.97
N LYS A 197 -6.31 27.83 11.42
CA LYS A 197 -6.98 28.76 12.32
C LYS A 197 -8.33 29.14 11.70
N THR A 198 -9.44 28.83 12.36
CA THR A 198 -10.68 29.56 12.13
C THR A 198 -10.37 31.03 12.41
N SER A 199 -10.41 31.86 11.38
CA SER A 199 -10.42 33.31 11.51
C SER A 199 -11.80 33.76 12.01
N GLU A 200 -12.20 33.29 13.19
CA GLU A 200 -13.39 33.75 13.91
C GLU A 200 -12.95 34.13 15.33
N GLY A 201 -13.00 35.43 15.63
CA GLY A 201 -12.78 35.95 16.99
C GLY A 201 -11.72 37.03 17.17
N LEU A 202 -11.60 38.00 16.26
CA LEU A 202 -11.00 39.31 16.56
C LEU A 202 -11.84 40.42 15.92
N ALA A 203 -12.99 40.67 16.52
CA ALA A 203 -13.74 41.92 16.39
C ALA A 203 -14.61 42.08 17.66
N GLU A 204 -13.97 42.57 18.73
CA GLU A 204 -14.63 43.46 19.70
C GLU A 204 -14.00 44.85 19.53
#